data_AF-A0A0C2GZA4-F1
#
_entry.id   AF-A0A0C2GZA4-F1
#
_cell.length_a   1.000
_cell.length_b   1.000
_cell.length_c   1.000
_cell.angle_alpha   90.00
_cell.angle_beta   90.00
_cell.angle_gamma   90.00
#
_symmetry.space_group_name_H-M   'P 1'
#
loop_
_entity.id
_entity.type
_entity.pdbx_description
1 polymer ?
#
loop_
_entity_poly.entity_id
_entity_poly.type
_entity_poly.pdbx_seq_one_letter_code
_entity_poly.pdbx_strand_id
1 'polypeptide(L)'
;MLKANGLFEDTVFALMSGRGNPLRVKDQLFTARVEERSPLFSIKLPEKFLRKHFMESSNIGVNVNRLTNTREVGLTLMDVASASPSSDPQEFQDIGNSSSLLRVVNERYRSCDDAAIPPHLCLCMDEKALLSEEYPSSSFEFKQLFEYVKTEALKNDCLEEVDLAKEHRQLTVLSLNPMVQHGIRKERDWTRLRKFHYDMGMNYVEITVEVKAVKRNTDSERIKLHARMRFRYTPMQGFEPVGTPIITWVSKRCLARRVEQFCEMCYHNRLMSEE
;
A
#
# COMPACT_ATOMS: atom_id res chain seq x y z
N MET A 1 -13.71 13.37 24.90
CA MET A 1 -12.94 14.41 25.61
C MET A 1 -12.12 15.30 24.67
N LEU A 2 -11.18 14.79 23.87
CA LEU A 2 -10.31 15.65 23.03
C LEU A 2 -11.05 16.47 21.95
N LYS A 3 -12.05 15.86 21.26
CA LYS A 3 -12.87 16.55 20.24
C LYS A 3 -13.82 17.59 20.82
N ALA A 4 -14.33 17.34 22.02
CA ALA A 4 -15.33 18.19 22.68
C ALA A 4 -14.75 19.51 23.21
N ASN A 5 -13.43 19.57 23.43
CA ASN A 5 -12.75 20.74 23.97
C ASN A 5 -12.08 21.61 22.88
N GLY A 6 -12.33 21.35 21.59
CA GLY A 6 -11.73 22.12 20.49
C GLY A 6 -10.22 21.92 20.32
N LEU A 7 -9.58 21.00 21.07
CA LEU A 7 -8.13 20.81 21.05
C LEU A 7 -7.58 20.38 19.67
N PHE A 8 -8.40 19.71 18.85
CA PHE A 8 -8.02 19.32 17.48
C PHE A 8 -8.01 20.49 16.48
N GLU A 9 -8.45 21.68 16.86
CA GLU A 9 -8.43 22.85 15.97
C GLU A 9 -7.02 23.41 15.79
N ASP A 10 -6.19 23.35 16.84
CA ASP A 10 -4.88 24.02 16.89
C ASP A 10 -3.73 23.09 17.34
N THR A 11 -4.00 21.83 17.72
CA THR A 11 -2.97 20.90 18.22
C THR A 11 -2.66 19.78 17.23
N VAL A 12 -1.37 19.51 17.05
CA VAL A 12 -0.88 18.33 16.33
C VAL A 12 -0.70 17.18 17.30
N PHE A 13 -1.23 16.01 16.95
CA PHE A 13 -0.95 14.77 17.69
C PHE A 13 -0.13 13.85 16.79
N ALA A 14 1.09 13.51 17.21
CA ALA A 14 1.93 12.54 16.52
C ALA A 14 2.25 11.37 17.47
N LEU A 15 1.90 10.15 17.03
CA LEU A 15 2.30 8.90 17.65
C LEU A 15 3.36 8.27 16.77
N MET A 16 4.53 7.99 17.33
CA MET A 16 5.65 7.43 16.60
C MET A 16 6.35 6.33 17.39
N SER A 17 6.91 5.36 16.67
CA SER A 17 7.81 4.37 17.22
C SER A 17 9.10 4.33 16.40
N GLY A 18 10.24 4.49 17.07
CA GLY A 18 11.55 4.41 16.41
C GLY A 18 11.95 3.00 15.97
N ARG A 19 11.23 1.98 16.43
CA ARG A 19 11.42 0.56 16.07
C ARG A 19 10.06 -0.12 15.96
N GLY A 20 10.01 -1.23 15.24
CA GLY A 20 8.85 -2.10 15.27
C GLY A 20 8.75 -2.89 16.58
N ASN A 21 7.72 -3.73 16.73
CA ASN A 21 7.49 -4.51 17.95
C ASN A 21 8.37 -5.77 17.98
N PRO A 22 9.38 -5.87 18.88
CA PRO A 22 10.16 -7.09 19.00
C PRO A 22 9.33 -8.15 19.72
N LEU A 23 8.84 -9.15 18.99
CA LEU A 23 8.18 -10.28 19.62
C LEU A 23 9.22 -11.08 20.43
N ARG A 24 8.91 -11.35 21.72
CA ARG A 24 9.75 -12.15 22.62
C ARG A 24 9.86 -13.63 22.20
N VAL A 25 8.97 -14.08 21.32
CA VAL A 25 9.05 -15.39 20.68
C VAL A 25 10.19 -15.29 19.67
N LYS A 26 11.28 -16.02 19.94
CA LYS A 26 12.55 -16.06 19.19
C LYS A 26 12.34 -15.82 17.69
N ASP A 27 13.33 -15.19 17.05
CA ASP A 27 13.44 -14.74 15.64
C ASP A 27 13.07 -15.75 14.52
N GLN A 28 12.36 -16.84 14.80
CA GLN A 28 11.92 -17.88 13.88
C GLN A 28 10.59 -17.55 13.20
N LEU A 29 9.68 -16.82 13.86
CA LEU A 29 8.40 -16.47 13.25
C LEU A 29 8.57 -15.35 12.22
N PHE A 30 8.10 -15.58 11.00
CA PHE A 30 8.08 -14.57 9.93
C PHE A 30 7.42 -13.26 10.37
N THR A 31 6.25 -13.34 11.00
CA THR A 31 5.53 -12.16 11.50
C THR A 31 6.37 -11.36 12.49
N ALA A 32 7.16 -12.02 13.36
CA ALA A 32 8.07 -11.32 14.27
C ALA A 32 9.13 -10.50 13.52
N ARG A 33 9.67 -11.07 12.44
CA ARG A 33 10.70 -10.41 11.62
C ARG A 33 10.16 -9.15 10.92
N VAL A 34 8.91 -9.21 10.46
CA VAL A 34 8.19 -8.08 9.85
C VAL A 34 7.85 -7.03 10.90
N GLU A 35 7.21 -7.44 12.00
CA GLU A 35 6.78 -6.53 13.07
C GLU A 35 7.94 -5.78 13.71
N GLU A 36 9.11 -6.41 13.91
CA GLU A 36 10.32 -5.74 14.43
C GLU A 36 10.82 -4.61 13.51
N ARG A 37 10.57 -4.72 12.20
CA ARG A 37 11.04 -3.80 11.15
C ARG A 37 9.95 -2.83 10.68
N SER A 38 8.77 -2.86 11.29
CA SER A 38 7.63 -2.01 10.94
C SER A 38 7.43 -0.91 11.98
N PRO A 39 8.12 0.24 11.85
CA PRO A 39 7.89 1.37 12.75
C PRO A 39 6.50 1.95 12.53
N LEU A 40 5.87 2.38 13.63
CA LEU A 40 4.58 3.06 13.60
C LEU A 40 4.78 4.57 13.46
N PHE A 41 4.04 5.20 12.54
CA PHE A 41 3.85 6.65 12.53
C PHE A 41 2.39 6.98 12.21
N SER A 42 1.77 7.77 13.09
CA SER A 42 0.42 8.29 12.91
C SER A 42 0.41 9.74 13.34
N ILE A 43 -0.09 10.62 12.48
CA ILE A 43 -0.19 12.05 12.75
C ILE A 43 -1.61 12.56 12.49
N LYS A 44 -2.12 13.37 13.40
CA LYS A 44 -3.34 14.15 13.25
C LYS A 44 -2.96 15.62 13.24
N LEU A 45 -3.10 16.24 12.08
CA LEU A 45 -2.91 17.67 11.90
C LEU A 45 -4.17 18.44 12.33
N PRO A 46 -4.02 19.70 12.78
CA PRO A 46 -5.15 20.53 13.17
C PRO A 46 -6.10 20.84 12.01
N GLU A 47 -7.40 20.94 12.28
CA GLU A 47 -8.38 21.22 11.21
C GLU A 47 -8.14 22.56 10.52
N LYS A 48 -7.77 23.61 11.27
CA LYS A 48 -7.44 24.92 10.68
C LYS A 48 -6.23 24.85 9.76
N PHE A 49 -5.22 24.04 10.11
CA PHE A 49 -4.06 23.81 9.25
C PHE A 49 -4.49 23.17 7.93
N LEU A 50 -5.28 22.09 7.99
CA LEU A 50 -5.74 21.37 6.80
C LEU A 50 -6.60 22.24 5.87
N ARG A 51 -7.41 23.15 6.43
CA ARG A 51 -8.23 24.09 5.63
C ARG A 51 -7.40 25.20 4.98
N LYS A 52 -6.34 25.67 5.66
CA LYS A 52 -5.47 26.74 5.16
C LYS A 52 -4.40 26.23 4.18
N HIS A 53 -3.92 25.00 4.37
CA HIS A 53 -2.80 24.37 3.67
C HIS A 53 -3.29 23.19 2.83
N PHE A 54 -4.08 23.48 1.79
CA PHE A 54 -4.72 22.45 0.97
C PHE A 54 -3.70 21.56 0.23
N MET A 55 -2.60 22.15 -0.26
CA MET A 55 -1.57 21.40 -0.97
C MET A 55 -0.85 20.42 -0.04
N GLU A 56 -0.50 20.86 1.16
CA GLU A 56 0.19 20.05 2.16
C GLU A 56 -0.71 18.94 2.71
N SER A 57 -2.00 19.25 2.91
CA SER A 57 -3.05 18.29 3.25
C SER A 57 -3.21 17.22 2.17
N SER A 58 -3.22 17.62 0.89
CA SER A 58 -3.27 16.72 -0.25
C SER A 58 -2.02 15.85 -0.33
N ASN A 59 -0.83 16.45 -0.21
CA ASN A 59 0.46 15.76 -0.28
C ASN A 59 0.59 14.69 0.79
N ILE A 60 0.35 15.03 2.06
CA ILE A 60 0.43 14.05 3.15
C ILE A 60 -0.64 12.97 2.98
N GLY A 61 -1.84 13.33 2.52
CA GLY A 61 -2.92 12.38 2.20
C GLY A 61 -2.53 11.35 1.14
N VAL A 62 -1.81 11.76 0.09
CA VAL A 62 -1.26 10.84 -0.90
C VAL A 62 -0.13 10.00 -0.31
N ASN A 63 0.75 10.60 0.48
CA ASN A 63 1.92 9.96 1.06
C ASN A 63 1.59 8.88 2.11
N VAL A 64 0.40 8.90 2.71
CA VAL A 64 -0.09 7.80 3.58
C VAL A 64 0.01 6.42 2.91
N ASN A 65 -0.03 6.38 1.57
CA ASN A 65 0.05 5.14 0.78
C ASN A 65 1.35 5.02 -0.03
N ARG A 66 2.39 5.78 0.35
CA ARG A 66 3.70 5.76 -0.30
C ARG A 66 4.74 5.18 0.64
N LEU A 67 5.75 4.53 0.04
CA LEU A 67 6.93 4.13 0.78
C LEU A 67 7.59 5.39 1.35
N THR A 68 7.77 5.37 2.66
CA THR A 68 8.25 6.50 3.46
C THR A 68 9.31 5.98 4.42
N ASN A 69 10.32 6.80 4.71
CA ASN A 69 11.35 6.47 5.70
C ASN A 69 11.23 7.34 6.97
N THR A 70 11.91 6.96 8.04
CA THR A 70 11.87 7.69 9.32
C THR A 70 12.45 9.11 9.22
N ARG A 71 13.30 9.36 8.23
CA ARG A 71 13.94 10.66 8.02
C ARG A 71 12.95 11.68 7.44
N GLU A 72 12.12 11.27 6.50
CA GLU A 72 11.02 12.06 5.95
C GLU A 72 9.98 12.39 7.02
N VAL A 73 9.68 11.44 7.92
CA VAL A 73 8.85 11.70 9.11
C VAL A 73 9.48 12.79 9.99
N GLY A 74 10.79 12.71 10.24
CA GLY A 74 11.50 13.75 10.99
C GLY A 74 11.40 15.13 10.35
N LEU A 75 11.62 15.23 9.03
CA LEU A 75 11.47 16.47 8.27
C LEU A 75 10.03 17.00 8.31
N THR A 76 9.03 16.12 8.23
CA THR A 76 7.62 16.49 8.37
C THR A 76 7.31 17.07 9.74
N LEU A 77 7.86 16.51 10.81
CA LEU A 77 7.66 17.05 12.15
C LEU A 77 8.35 18.41 12.32
N MET A 78 9.52 18.61 11.72
CA MET A 78 10.20 19.91 11.70
C MET A 78 9.37 20.98 10.98
N ASP A 79 8.78 20.64 9.82
CA ASP A 79 7.87 21.53 9.08
C ASP A 79 6.62 21.91 9.87
N VAL A 80 6.06 20.94 10.60
CA VAL A 80 4.91 21.20 11.45
C VAL A 80 5.28 22.10 12.62
N ALA A 81 6.44 21.86 13.24
CA ALA A 81 6.91 22.62 14.39
C ALA A 81 7.31 24.07 14.03
N SER A 82 7.82 24.30 12.83
CA SER A 82 8.18 25.65 12.36
C SER A 82 6.96 26.51 11.99
N ALA A 83 5.75 25.93 11.95
CA ALA A 83 4.52 26.58 11.47
C ALA A 83 4.67 27.29 10.11
N SER A 84 5.67 26.89 9.34
CA SER A 84 6.02 27.40 8.03
C SER A 84 6.54 26.22 7.23
N PRO A 85 5.70 25.60 6.37
CA PRO A 85 6.23 24.82 5.28
C PRO A 85 7.01 25.82 4.42
N SER A 86 8.34 25.88 4.60
CA SER A 86 9.12 26.90 3.91
C SER A 86 8.92 26.69 2.41
N SER A 87 8.53 27.77 1.72
CA SER A 87 8.22 27.76 0.28
C SER A 87 9.46 27.57 -0.59
N ASP A 88 10.63 27.45 0.03
CA ASP A 88 11.89 27.26 -0.65
C ASP A 88 12.28 25.78 -0.66
N PRO A 89 12.17 25.09 -1.82
CA PRO A 89 12.57 23.70 -1.95
C PRO A 89 14.08 23.52 -1.73
N GLN A 90 14.88 24.59 -1.85
CA GLN A 90 16.33 24.51 -1.83
C GLN A 90 16.95 24.38 -0.43
N GLU A 91 16.30 24.85 0.64
CA GLU A 91 16.94 24.87 1.97
C GLU A 91 17.18 23.49 2.61
N PHE A 92 16.52 22.43 2.12
CA PHE A 92 16.67 21.07 2.65
C PHE A 92 17.01 20.01 1.59
N GLN A 93 17.22 20.42 0.33
CA GLN A 93 17.59 19.52 -0.78
C GLN A 93 18.97 18.85 -0.58
N ASP A 94 19.83 19.41 0.28
CA ASP A 94 21.21 18.96 0.40
C ASP A 94 21.44 17.78 1.37
N ILE A 95 20.41 17.30 2.07
CA ILE A 95 20.57 16.15 2.94
C ILE A 95 19.84 14.97 2.30
N GLY A 96 20.52 14.30 1.36
CA GLY A 96 20.18 13.00 0.75
C GLY A 96 18.70 12.74 0.45
N ASN A 97 18.22 13.12 -0.74
CA ASN A 97 16.98 12.72 -1.44
C ASN A 97 15.67 12.56 -0.63
N SER A 98 15.60 13.01 0.62
CA SER A 98 14.46 12.86 1.52
C SER A 98 13.83 14.22 1.73
N SER A 99 12.51 14.29 1.58
CA SER A 99 11.75 15.52 1.73
C SER A 99 10.63 15.34 2.74
N SER A 100 10.14 16.43 3.31
CA SER A 100 8.94 16.39 4.13
C SER A 100 7.73 15.91 3.32
N LEU A 101 6.95 15.02 3.92
CA LEU A 101 5.70 14.47 3.41
C LEU A 101 4.59 15.53 3.21
N LEU A 102 4.77 16.73 3.76
CA LEU A 102 3.87 17.87 3.52
C LEU A 102 4.23 18.61 2.22
N ARG A 103 5.50 18.59 1.82
CA ARG A 103 6.00 19.39 0.69
C ARG A 103 6.00 18.62 -0.62
N VAL A 104 6.39 17.35 -0.57
CA VAL A 104 6.62 16.52 -1.76
C VAL A 104 5.75 15.28 -1.70
N VAL A 105 5.14 14.93 -2.83
CA VAL A 105 4.51 13.62 -3.02
C VAL A 105 5.57 12.61 -3.42
N ASN A 106 5.78 11.60 -2.58
CA ASN A 106 6.68 10.50 -2.87
C ASN A 106 6.21 9.78 -4.14
N GLU A 107 7.19 9.35 -4.94
CA GLU A 107 6.94 8.64 -6.19
C GLU A 107 6.13 7.37 -5.96
N ARG A 108 5.29 7.01 -6.96
CA ARG A 108 4.48 5.79 -6.88
C ARG A 108 5.33 4.53 -6.88
N TYR A 109 6.37 4.52 -7.69
CA TYR A 109 7.26 3.39 -7.87
C TYR A 109 8.62 3.76 -7.28
N ARG A 110 8.68 3.79 -5.96
CA ARG A 110 9.90 4.06 -5.21
C ARG A 110 10.37 2.78 -4.54
N SER A 111 11.60 2.37 -4.81
CA SER A 111 12.23 1.22 -4.16
C SER A 111 12.75 1.59 -2.76
N CYS A 112 13.14 0.58 -1.97
CA CYS A 112 13.84 0.82 -0.71
C CYS A 112 15.16 1.57 -0.92
N ASP A 113 15.86 1.33 -2.04
CA ASP A 113 17.12 2.01 -2.35
C ASP A 113 16.88 3.50 -2.65
N ASP A 114 15.86 3.82 -3.44
CA ASP A 114 15.44 5.22 -3.69
C ASP A 114 14.96 5.92 -2.41
N ALA A 115 14.45 5.15 -1.46
CA ALA A 115 14.04 5.62 -0.14
C ALA A 115 15.17 5.63 0.90
N ALA A 116 16.40 5.25 0.52
CA ALA A 116 17.53 5.09 1.43
C ALA A 116 17.20 4.19 2.64
N ILE A 117 16.33 3.19 2.45
CA ILE A 117 15.97 2.18 3.44
C ILE A 117 16.95 1.02 3.29
N PRO A 118 17.76 0.70 4.32
CA PRO A 118 18.71 -0.40 4.24
C PRO A 118 18.01 -1.74 3.92
N PRO A 119 18.65 -2.64 3.14
CA PRO A 119 18.02 -3.90 2.72
C PRO A 119 17.47 -4.73 3.88
N HIS A 120 18.18 -4.80 5.00
CA HIS A 120 17.75 -5.55 6.19
C HIS A 120 16.51 -4.98 6.90
N LEU A 121 16.07 -3.76 6.56
CA LEU A 121 14.85 -3.10 7.05
C LEU A 121 13.78 -2.99 5.95
N CYS A 122 14.10 -3.34 4.71
CA CYS A 122 13.19 -3.21 3.58
C CYS A 122 12.07 -4.25 3.63
N LEU A 123 10.84 -3.78 3.88
CA LEU A 123 9.62 -4.60 3.90
C LEU A 123 8.87 -4.63 2.56
N CYS A 124 9.44 -4.03 1.50
CA CYS A 124 8.88 -4.18 0.16
C CYS A 124 8.96 -5.66 -0.28
N MET A 125 7.91 -6.10 -0.97
CA MET A 125 7.89 -7.42 -1.60
C MET A 125 8.35 -7.29 -3.05
N ASP A 126 9.16 -8.26 -3.48
CA ASP A 126 9.62 -8.39 -4.85
C ASP A 126 8.79 -9.43 -5.58
N GLU A 127 8.55 -9.19 -6.86
CA GLU A 127 7.97 -10.16 -7.77
C GLU A 127 8.96 -11.30 -8.07
N LYS A 128 8.44 -12.53 -8.05
CA LYS A 128 9.18 -13.75 -8.39
C LYS A 128 8.66 -14.26 -9.73
N ALA A 129 9.19 -13.67 -10.81
CA ALA A 129 8.75 -13.95 -12.18
C ALA A 129 8.77 -15.46 -12.50
N LEU A 130 9.88 -16.15 -12.19
CA LEU A 130 10.01 -17.60 -12.43
C LEU A 130 8.98 -18.43 -11.67
N LEU A 131 8.65 -18.07 -10.43
CA LEU A 131 7.59 -18.76 -9.67
C LEU A 131 6.20 -18.40 -10.18
N SER A 132 6.03 -17.20 -10.74
CA SER A 132 4.76 -16.74 -11.32
C SER A 132 4.39 -17.55 -12.57
N GLU A 133 5.39 -18.05 -13.31
CA GLU A 133 5.21 -18.93 -14.46
C GLU A 133 4.57 -20.28 -14.08
N GLU A 134 4.63 -20.71 -12.82
CA GLU A 134 4.00 -21.94 -12.32
C GLU A 134 2.48 -21.81 -12.21
N TYR A 135 1.95 -20.58 -12.24
CA TYR A 135 0.53 -20.28 -12.03
C TYR A 135 -0.13 -19.55 -13.20
N PRO A 136 -0.14 -20.13 -14.42
CA PRO A 136 -0.81 -19.53 -15.57
C PRO A 136 -2.33 -19.53 -15.39
N SER A 137 -3.05 -18.78 -16.23
CA SER A 137 -4.53 -18.72 -16.23
C SER A 137 -5.21 -20.07 -16.43
N SER A 138 -4.51 -21.07 -16.95
CA SER A 138 -4.99 -22.44 -17.11
C SER A 138 -4.90 -23.28 -15.83
N SER A 139 -4.05 -22.88 -14.86
CA SER A 139 -3.83 -23.58 -13.60
C SER A 139 -5.10 -23.65 -12.74
N PHE A 140 -5.15 -24.65 -11.87
CA PHE A 140 -6.27 -24.84 -10.95
C PHE A 140 -6.34 -23.68 -9.94
N GLU A 141 -5.18 -23.29 -9.42
CA GLU A 141 -4.98 -22.22 -8.46
C GLU A 141 -5.47 -20.88 -9.02
N PHE A 142 -5.09 -20.53 -10.25
CA PHE A 142 -5.57 -19.30 -10.87
C PHE A 142 -7.09 -19.26 -10.97
N LYS A 143 -7.70 -20.35 -11.46
CA LYS A 143 -9.17 -20.44 -11.61
C LYS A 143 -9.89 -20.36 -10.26
N GLN A 144 -9.35 -21.02 -9.25
CA GLN A 144 -9.88 -20.97 -7.89
C GLN A 144 -9.86 -19.54 -7.34
N LEU A 145 -8.73 -18.83 -7.45
CA LEU A 145 -8.61 -17.45 -6.98
C LEU A 145 -9.46 -16.48 -7.81
N PHE A 146 -9.57 -16.70 -9.12
CA PHE A 146 -10.43 -15.91 -10.00
C PHE A 146 -11.90 -15.97 -9.56
N GLU A 147 -12.45 -17.17 -9.32
CA GLU A 147 -13.83 -17.32 -8.86
C GLU A 147 -14.05 -16.71 -7.47
N TYR A 148 -13.05 -16.81 -6.58
CA TYR A 148 -13.09 -16.14 -5.29
C TYR A 148 -13.19 -14.62 -5.44
N VAL A 149 -12.29 -14.00 -6.21
CA VAL A 149 -12.27 -12.55 -6.43
C VAL A 149 -13.52 -12.08 -7.14
N LYS A 150 -14.02 -12.84 -8.11
CA LYS A 150 -15.28 -12.56 -8.79
C LYS A 150 -16.45 -12.53 -7.82
N THR A 151 -16.56 -13.54 -6.97
CA THR A 151 -17.62 -13.59 -5.94
C THR A 151 -17.51 -12.42 -4.98
N GLU A 152 -16.30 -12.08 -4.53
CA GLU A 152 -16.06 -10.98 -3.60
C GLU A 152 -16.38 -9.61 -4.22
N ALA A 153 -15.96 -9.39 -5.47
CA ALA A 153 -16.22 -8.14 -6.19
C ALA A 153 -17.73 -7.93 -6.42
N LEU A 154 -18.45 -8.98 -6.82
CA LEU A 154 -19.89 -8.93 -7.11
C LEU A 154 -20.79 -8.88 -5.86
N LYS A 155 -20.23 -8.92 -4.64
CA LYS A 155 -21.00 -8.57 -3.42
C LYS A 155 -21.43 -7.11 -3.41
N ASN A 156 -20.77 -6.26 -4.19
CA ASN A 156 -21.09 -4.85 -4.32
C ASN A 156 -21.92 -4.62 -5.59
N ASP A 157 -23.15 -4.14 -5.43
CA ASP A 157 -24.11 -3.88 -6.53
C ASP A 157 -23.62 -2.84 -7.56
N CYS A 158 -22.51 -2.14 -7.28
CA CYS A 158 -21.92 -1.19 -8.22
C CYS A 158 -21.06 -1.85 -9.31
N LEU A 159 -20.75 -3.15 -9.17
CA LEU A 159 -19.99 -3.95 -10.12
C LEU A 159 -20.90 -5.02 -10.72
N GLU A 160 -20.82 -5.23 -12.03
CA GLU A 160 -21.76 -6.09 -12.76
C GLU A 160 -21.07 -7.28 -13.43
N GLU A 161 -19.83 -7.10 -13.88
CA GLU A 161 -19.14 -8.08 -14.72
C GLU A 161 -17.67 -8.18 -14.31
N VAL A 162 -17.14 -9.41 -14.29
CA VAL A 162 -15.75 -9.70 -13.95
C VAL A 162 -15.18 -10.63 -15.00
N ASP A 163 -14.11 -10.17 -15.65
CA ASP A 163 -13.41 -10.84 -16.75
C ASP A 163 -11.92 -11.02 -16.42
N LEU A 164 -11.27 -11.88 -17.20
CA LEU A 164 -9.81 -11.99 -17.17
C LEU A 164 -9.17 -10.71 -17.72
N ALA A 165 -8.24 -10.12 -16.96
CA ALA A 165 -7.45 -9.00 -17.44
C ALA A 165 -6.47 -9.48 -18.52
N LYS A 166 -6.55 -8.92 -19.73
CA LYS A 166 -5.77 -9.37 -20.90
C LYS A 166 -4.25 -9.33 -20.68
N GLU A 167 -3.80 -8.40 -19.85
CA GLU A 167 -2.40 -8.14 -19.49
C GLU A 167 -1.90 -9.02 -18.32
N HIS A 168 -2.80 -9.64 -17.56
CA HIS A 168 -2.48 -10.42 -16.36
C HIS A 168 -2.93 -11.88 -16.53
N ARG A 169 -2.13 -12.67 -17.27
CA ARG A 169 -2.44 -14.06 -17.62
C ARG A 169 -1.87 -15.10 -16.66
N GLN A 170 -1.26 -14.67 -15.58
CA GLN A 170 -0.72 -15.54 -14.55
C GLN A 170 -0.87 -14.86 -13.19
N LEU A 171 -0.77 -15.64 -12.13
CA LEU A 171 -0.69 -15.08 -10.78
C LEU A 171 0.68 -14.45 -10.57
N THR A 172 0.72 -13.28 -9.93
CA THR A 172 1.98 -12.64 -9.54
C THR A 172 2.41 -13.16 -8.18
N VAL A 173 3.53 -13.87 -8.14
CA VAL A 173 4.13 -14.34 -6.88
C VAL A 173 4.99 -13.24 -6.28
N LEU A 174 4.75 -12.90 -5.02
CA LEU A 174 5.41 -11.84 -4.27
C LEU A 174 6.06 -12.42 -3.02
N SER A 175 7.26 -11.98 -2.69
CA SER A 175 7.92 -12.36 -1.44
C SER A 175 8.73 -11.21 -0.86
N LEU A 176 8.90 -11.15 0.46
CA LEU A 176 9.80 -10.16 1.08
C LEU A 176 11.26 -10.35 0.65
N ASN A 177 12.07 -9.31 0.87
CA ASN A 177 13.53 -9.40 0.75
C ASN A 177 14.08 -10.60 1.56
N PRO A 178 14.95 -11.44 0.97
CA PRO A 178 15.68 -12.50 1.64
C PRO A 178 16.30 -12.16 3.01
N MET A 179 16.83 -10.95 3.21
CA MET A 179 17.40 -10.56 4.49
C MET A 179 16.35 -10.47 5.59
N VAL A 180 15.18 -9.91 5.28
CA VAL A 180 14.05 -9.84 6.22
C VAL A 180 13.47 -11.22 6.43
N GLN A 181 13.30 -11.97 5.33
CA GLN A 181 12.89 -13.36 5.40
C GLN A 181 13.77 -14.08 6.40
N HIS A 182 15.09 -14.14 6.23
CA HIS A 182 16.00 -14.91 7.09
C HIS A 182 16.33 -14.25 8.44
N GLY A 183 15.72 -13.10 8.77
CA GLY A 183 15.96 -12.39 10.03
C GLY A 183 17.37 -11.79 10.14
N ILE A 184 18.05 -11.59 9.01
CA ILE A 184 19.41 -11.04 8.95
C ILE A 184 19.35 -9.55 9.31
N ARG A 185 20.24 -9.14 10.23
CA ARG A 185 20.30 -7.76 10.74
C ARG A 185 21.49 -6.96 10.20
N LYS A 186 22.50 -7.63 9.63
CA LYS A 186 23.72 -6.99 9.11
C LYS A 186 24.00 -7.47 7.70
N GLU A 187 24.31 -6.56 6.81
CA GLU A 187 24.56 -6.84 5.39
C GLU A 187 25.77 -7.75 5.15
N ARG A 188 26.81 -7.64 5.97
CA ARG A 188 27.97 -8.55 5.95
C ARG A 188 27.57 -10.02 6.13
N ASP A 189 26.52 -10.29 6.90
CA ASP A 189 26.07 -11.65 7.19
C ASP A 189 25.29 -12.22 5.99
N TRP A 190 24.64 -11.36 5.19
CA TRP A 190 23.95 -11.75 3.95
C TRP A 190 24.89 -12.29 2.89
N THR A 191 26.08 -11.68 2.73
CA THR A 191 27.07 -12.11 1.73
C THR A 191 27.48 -13.58 1.91
N ARG A 192 27.50 -14.06 3.16
CA ARG A 192 27.78 -15.46 3.51
C ARG A 192 26.58 -16.38 3.26
N LEU A 193 25.39 -15.92 3.62
CA LEU A 193 24.16 -16.74 3.62
C LEU A 193 23.46 -16.82 2.26
N ARG A 194 23.69 -15.87 1.34
CA ARG A 194 23.07 -15.88 0.00
C ARG A 194 23.33 -17.15 -0.79
N LYS A 195 24.44 -17.85 -0.54
CA LYS A 195 24.81 -19.10 -1.23
C LYS A 195 23.96 -20.30 -0.80
N PHE A 196 23.33 -20.21 0.37
CA PHE A 196 22.50 -21.27 0.96
C PHE A 196 21.08 -20.79 1.21
N HIS A 197 20.71 -19.66 0.61
CA HIS A 197 19.37 -19.09 0.73
C HIS A 197 18.37 -20.05 0.09
N TYR A 198 17.47 -20.57 0.91
CA TYR A 198 16.23 -21.19 0.46
C TYR A 198 15.08 -20.22 0.71
N ASP A 199 14.15 -20.16 -0.24
CA ASP A 199 12.85 -19.52 0.00
C ASP A 199 12.15 -20.28 1.13
N MET A 200 11.70 -19.57 2.16
CA MET A 200 11.01 -20.20 3.29
C MET A 200 9.53 -20.50 2.99
N GLY A 201 9.10 -20.40 1.73
CA GLY A 201 7.73 -20.70 1.30
C GLY A 201 6.72 -19.65 1.77
N MET A 202 7.19 -18.44 2.06
CA MET A 202 6.38 -17.32 2.55
C MET A 202 6.00 -16.41 1.39
N ASN A 203 5.40 -17.02 0.38
CA ASN A 203 4.99 -16.35 -0.85
C ASN A 203 3.53 -15.89 -0.73
N TYR A 204 3.33 -14.64 -1.14
CA TYR A 204 2.01 -14.11 -1.44
C TYR A 204 1.75 -14.30 -2.92
N VAL A 205 0.49 -14.48 -3.25
CA VAL A 205 0.05 -14.62 -4.63
C VAL A 205 -0.99 -13.57 -4.90
N GLU A 206 -0.76 -12.75 -5.92
CA GLU A 206 -1.63 -11.65 -6.32
C GLU A 206 -2.31 -12.00 -7.64
N ILE A 207 -3.63 -11.83 -7.68
CA ILE A 207 -4.41 -11.90 -8.92
C ILE A 207 -4.94 -10.51 -9.25
N THR A 208 -4.91 -10.16 -10.53
CA THR A 208 -5.55 -8.96 -11.06
C THR A 208 -6.58 -9.37 -12.11
N VAL A 209 -7.83 -8.96 -11.91
CA VAL A 209 -8.95 -9.23 -12.82
C VAL A 209 -9.55 -7.92 -13.34
N GLU A 210 -10.17 -7.95 -14.51
CA GLU A 210 -10.92 -6.81 -15.03
C GLU A 210 -12.33 -6.85 -14.44
N VAL A 211 -12.79 -5.75 -13.85
CA VAL A 211 -14.16 -5.59 -13.37
C VAL A 211 -14.82 -4.40 -14.05
N LYS A 212 -16.10 -4.53 -14.41
CA LYS A 212 -16.87 -3.48 -15.06
C LYS A 212 -17.93 -2.98 -14.09
N ALA A 213 -17.96 -1.66 -13.90
CA ALA A 213 -19.01 -1.02 -13.13
C ALA A 213 -20.34 -1.02 -13.90
N VAL A 214 -21.44 -0.98 -13.15
CA VAL A 214 -22.78 -0.80 -13.71
C VAL A 214 -22.81 0.45 -14.58
N LYS A 215 -23.35 0.33 -15.80
CA LYS A 215 -23.45 1.43 -16.75
C LYS A 215 -24.40 2.51 -16.22
N ARG A 216 -23.99 3.77 -16.22
CA ARG A 216 -24.92 4.89 -15.99
C ARG A 216 -25.63 5.27 -17.28
N ASN A 217 -26.84 5.83 -17.16
CA ASN A 217 -27.60 6.34 -18.32
C ASN A 217 -26.82 7.40 -19.12
N THR A 218 -25.93 8.15 -18.48
CA THR A 218 -25.10 9.18 -19.09
C THR A 218 -23.81 8.65 -19.73
N ASP A 219 -23.42 7.42 -19.42
CA ASP A 219 -22.14 6.87 -19.86
C ASP A 219 -22.31 6.17 -21.22
N SER A 220 -21.45 6.50 -22.19
CA SER A 220 -21.44 5.82 -23.49
C SER A 220 -21.00 4.36 -23.35
N GLU A 221 -20.06 4.07 -22.44
CA GLU A 221 -19.47 2.75 -22.18
C GLU A 221 -19.36 2.45 -20.68
N ARG A 222 -19.25 1.16 -20.35
CA ARG A 222 -19.00 0.73 -18.96
C ARG A 222 -17.59 1.11 -18.52
N ILE A 223 -17.47 1.61 -17.30
CA ILE A 223 -16.16 1.90 -16.70
C ILE A 223 -15.45 0.57 -16.42
N LYS A 224 -14.29 0.39 -17.04
CA LYS A 224 -13.39 -0.76 -16.80
C LYS A 224 -12.40 -0.45 -15.70
N LEU A 225 -12.23 -1.38 -14.77
CA LEU A 225 -11.36 -1.28 -13.62
C LEU A 225 -10.56 -2.58 -13.48
N HIS A 226 -9.42 -2.51 -12.82
CA HIS A 226 -8.69 -3.68 -12.34
C HIS A 226 -8.98 -3.87 -10.85
N ALA A 227 -9.52 -5.04 -10.50
CA ALA A 227 -9.62 -5.50 -9.13
C ALA A 227 -8.42 -6.40 -8.82
N ARG A 228 -7.67 -6.03 -7.79
CA ARG A 228 -6.47 -6.73 -7.37
C ARG A 228 -6.67 -7.30 -5.97
N MET A 229 -6.36 -8.58 -5.80
CA MET A 229 -6.47 -9.25 -4.50
C MET A 229 -5.23 -10.10 -4.24
N ARG A 230 -4.79 -10.10 -2.98
CA ARG A 230 -3.65 -10.90 -2.53
C ARG A 230 -4.12 -12.06 -1.69
N PHE A 231 -3.39 -13.16 -1.81
CA PHE A 231 -3.61 -14.38 -1.08
C PHE A 231 -2.31 -14.83 -0.44
N ARG A 232 -2.41 -15.46 0.73
CA ARG A 232 -1.32 -16.16 1.39
C ARG A 232 -1.62 -17.65 1.31
N TYR A 233 -0.64 -18.45 0.92
CA TYR A 233 -0.78 -19.91 1.00
C TYR A 233 -0.46 -20.41 2.42
N THR A 234 -1.30 -21.29 2.95
CA THR A 234 -1.02 -22.08 4.15
C THR A 234 -1.25 -23.57 3.88
N PRO A 235 -0.40 -24.48 4.39
CA PRO A 235 -0.58 -25.91 4.16
C PRO A 235 -1.92 -26.48 4.65
N MET A 236 -2.55 -25.84 5.64
CA MET A 236 -3.80 -26.32 6.25
C MET A 236 -5.06 -25.81 5.54
N GLN A 237 -5.04 -24.58 5.04
CA GLN A 237 -6.24 -23.91 4.50
C GLN A 237 -6.12 -23.55 3.01
N GLY A 238 -4.95 -23.81 2.39
CA GLY A 238 -4.68 -23.42 1.02
C GLY A 238 -4.50 -21.90 0.90
N PHE A 239 -5.04 -21.30 -0.16
CA PHE A 239 -4.97 -19.85 -0.35
C PHE A 239 -6.00 -19.11 0.49
N GLU A 240 -5.51 -18.22 1.34
CA GLU A 240 -6.32 -17.37 2.20
C GLU A 240 -6.23 -15.90 1.76
N PRO A 241 -7.36 -15.17 1.67
CA PRO A 241 -7.38 -13.77 1.26
C PRO A 241 -6.67 -12.87 2.28
N VAL A 242 -5.89 -11.92 1.78
CA VAL A 242 -5.22 -10.89 2.57
C VAL A 242 -5.93 -9.56 2.35
N GLY A 243 -7.00 -9.33 3.11
CA GLY A 243 -7.83 -8.13 3.01
C GLY A 243 -8.89 -8.21 1.90
N THR A 244 -9.36 -7.06 1.43
CA THR A 244 -10.40 -6.93 0.39
C THR A 244 -9.79 -6.54 -0.96
N PRO A 245 -10.50 -6.74 -2.09
CA PRO A 245 -10.03 -6.30 -3.40
C PRO A 245 -9.76 -4.79 -3.44
N ILE A 246 -8.60 -4.42 -4.00
CA ILE A 246 -8.21 -3.03 -4.28
C ILE A 246 -8.61 -2.72 -5.73
N ILE A 247 -9.34 -1.63 -5.93
CA ILE A 247 -9.84 -1.24 -7.25
C ILE A 247 -8.96 -0.13 -7.83
N THR A 248 -8.56 -0.31 -9.09
CA THR A 248 -7.73 0.65 -9.82
C THR A 248 -8.31 0.89 -11.21
N TRP A 249 -8.31 2.14 -11.66
CA TRP A 249 -8.86 2.46 -12.98
C TRP A 249 -7.85 2.15 -14.08
N VAL A 250 -8.28 1.45 -15.15
CA VAL A 250 -7.42 1.00 -16.26
C VAL A 250 -6.75 2.17 -17.00
N SER A 251 -7.43 3.31 -17.16
CA SER A 251 -6.94 4.45 -17.93
C SER A 251 -6.66 5.72 -17.10
N LYS A 252 -6.98 5.74 -15.80
CA LYS A 252 -6.72 6.91 -14.94
C LYS A 252 -6.10 6.49 -13.60
N ARG A 253 -5.33 7.40 -12.99
CA ARG A 253 -4.53 7.14 -11.77
C ARG A 253 -5.35 7.16 -10.46
N CYS A 254 -6.64 6.79 -10.50
CA CYS A 254 -7.46 6.68 -9.29
C CYS A 254 -7.32 5.27 -8.69
N LEU A 255 -7.02 5.20 -7.39
CA LEU A 255 -6.89 3.95 -6.63
C LEU A 255 -7.85 4.02 -5.44
N ALA A 256 -8.90 3.20 -5.47
CA ALA A 256 -9.81 3.05 -4.34
C ALA A 256 -9.36 1.83 -3.53
N ARG A 257 -9.16 2.03 -2.22
CA ARG A 257 -8.65 0.97 -1.33
C ARG A 257 -9.70 -0.09 -1.04
N ARG A 258 -10.97 0.29 -1.19
CA ARG A 258 -12.16 -0.49 -0.91
C ARG A 258 -13.15 -0.31 -2.03
N VAL A 259 -13.82 -1.39 -2.39
CA VAL A 259 -14.85 -1.37 -3.44
C VAL A 259 -15.95 -0.38 -3.06
N GLU A 260 -16.32 -0.33 -1.77
CA GLU A 260 -17.37 0.55 -1.24
C GLU A 260 -17.03 2.02 -1.48
N GLN A 261 -15.78 2.43 -1.28
CA GLN A 261 -15.34 3.82 -1.53
C GLN A 261 -15.49 4.20 -3.01
N PHE A 262 -15.15 3.28 -3.92
CA PHE A 262 -15.40 3.49 -5.34
C PHE A 262 -16.90 3.57 -5.64
N CYS A 263 -17.69 2.65 -5.08
CA CYS A 263 -19.13 2.63 -5.26
C CYS A 263 -19.79 3.92 -4.75
N GLU A 264 -19.37 4.47 -3.60
CA GLU A 264 -19.86 5.73 -3.03
C GLU A 264 -19.52 6.93 -3.91
N MET A 265 -18.27 7.04 -4.38
CA MET A 265 -17.89 8.06 -5.38
C MET A 265 -18.73 7.92 -6.65
N CYS A 266 -19.11 6.68 -7.00
CA CYS A 266 -19.98 6.44 -8.13
C CYS A 266 -21.47 6.73 -7.85
N TYR A 267 -21.93 6.59 -6.62
CA TYR A 267 -23.31 6.84 -6.22
C TYR A 267 -23.58 8.33 -6.04
N HIS A 268 -22.64 9.11 -5.49
CA HIS A 268 -22.83 10.55 -5.29
C HIS A 268 -22.91 11.34 -6.60
N ASN A 269 -22.25 10.89 -7.65
CA ASN A 269 -22.43 11.45 -8.99
C ASN A 269 -23.80 11.13 -9.63
N ARG A 270 -24.65 10.30 -8.99
CA ARG A 270 -26.00 9.96 -9.44
C ARG A 270 -27.06 10.94 -8.93
N LEU A 271 -26.84 11.57 -7.77
CA LEU A 271 -27.76 12.54 -7.17
C LEU A 271 -27.50 13.98 -7.64
N MET A 272 -26.31 14.26 -8.19
CA MET A 272 -25.92 15.57 -8.71
C MET A 272 -26.29 15.78 -10.19
N SER A 273 -26.95 14.80 -10.82
CA SER A 273 -27.42 14.88 -12.20
C SER A 273 -28.95 14.94 -12.32
N GLU A 274 -29.67 15.10 -11.21
CA GLU A 274 -31.13 15.26 -11.17
C GLU A 274 -31.56 16.64 -10.62
N GLU A 275 -30.75 17.68 -10.82
CA GLU A 275 -31.18 19.09 -10.72
C GLU A 275 -30.90 19.85 -12.04
#